data_AF-A0A6D1P5U5-F1
#
_entry.id   AF-A0A6D1P5U5-F1
#
_cell.length_a   1.000
_cell.length_b   1.000
_cell.length_c   1.000
_cell.angle_alpha   90.00
_cell.angle_beta   90.00
_cell.angle_gamma   90.00
#
_symmetry.space_group_name_H-M   'P 1'
#
loop_
_entity.id
_entity.type
_entity.pdbx_description
1 polymer ?
#
loop_
_entity_poly.entity_id
_entity_poly.type
_entity_poly.pdbx_seq_one_letter_code
_entity_poly.pdbx_strand_id
1 'polypeptide(L)'
;MNALQASNILETIKKEKMNLTATTGAGVLVRQGQMSDGVWFWTFQYPVRMRLVGQTTSKPEQSFVFEITIQRVDPRLKPSGMEIRQMISRNAGPNS
;
A
#
# COMPACT_ATOMS: atom_id res chain seq x y z
N MET A 1 -0.34 0.28 11.21
CA MET A 1 -1.79 0.51 10.96
C MET A 1 -2.11 1.94 10.49
N ASN A 2 -1.22 2.70 9.83
CA ASN A 2 -1.46 4.14 9.66
C ASN A 2 -1.98 4.59 8.27
N ALA A 3 -1.84 3.76 7.22
CA ALA A 3 -2.23 4.16 5.85
C ALA A 3 -3.75 4.21 5.60
N LEU A 4 -4.50 3.24 6.15
CA LEU A 4 -5.95 3.12 5.98
C LEU A 4 -6.76 3.90 7.03
N GLN A 5 -6.10 4.41 8.07
CA GLN A 5 -6.71 5.26 9.10
C GLN A 5 -6.65 6.73 8.71
N ALA A 6 -5.57 7.15 8.00
CA ALA A 6 -5.39 8.52 7.52
C ALA A 6 -6.40 8.94 6.44
N SER A 7 -6.87 7.98 5.63
CA SER A 7 -8.01 8.17 4.75
C SER A 7 -9.19 7.47 5.43
N ASN A 8 -10.29 8.14 5.71
CA ASN A 8 -11.45 7.61 6.47
C ASN A 8 -12.18 6.40 5.83
N ILE A 9 -11.51 5.70 4.92
CA ILE A 9 -11.91 4.58 4.06
C ILE A 9 -12.47 3.41 4.88
N LEU A 10 -11.82 3.00 5.97
CA LEU A 10 -12.29 1.88 6.79
C LEU A 10 -13.64 2.17 7.45
N GLU A 11 -13.84 3.42 7.89
CA GLU A 11 -15.10 3.84 8.49
C GLU A 11 -16.21 3.93 7.43
N THR A 12 -15.92 4.51 6.26
CA THR A 12 -16.88 4.63 5.15
C THR A 12 -17.30 3.27 4.59
N ILE A 13 -16.36 2.33 4.41
CA ILE A 13 -16.69 0.95 3.98
C ILE A 13 -17.67 0.31 4.94
N LYS A 14 -17.39 0.42 6.25
CA LYS A 14 -18.20 -0.22 7.30
C LYS A 14 -19.59 0.41 7.42
N LYS A 15 -19.69 1.74 7.33
CA LYS A 15 -20.96 2.48 7.50
C LYS A 15 -21.83 2.46 6.24
N GLU A 16 -21.24 2.66 5.06
CA GLU A 16 -21.97 2.84 3.80
C GLU A 16 -22.09 1.54 2.97
N LYS A 17 -21.59 0.40 3.48
CA LYS A 17 -21.59 -0.90 2.78
C LYS A 17 -21.02 -0.82 1.36
N MET A 18 -19.95 -0.07 1.20
CA MET A 18 -19.27 0.13 -0.09
C MET A 18 -18.11 -0.85 -0.24
N ASN A 19 -17.89 -1.33 -1.46
CA ASN A 19 -16.69 -2.08 -1.81
C ASN A 19 -15.53 -1.13 -2.10
N LEU A 20 -14.31 -1.55 -1.75
CA LEU A 20 -13.10 -0.85 -2.11
C LEU A 20 -12.49 -1.49 -3.35
N THR A 21 -12.39 -0.74 -4.45
CA THR A 21 -11.66 -1.14 -5.65
C THR A 21 -10.35 -0.38 -5.71
N ALA A 22 -9.26 -1.06 -6.05
CA ALA A 22 -7.95 -0.44 -6.19
C ALA A 22 -7.26 -0.90 -7.49
N THR A 23 -6.56 0.02 -8.14
CA THR A 23 -5.69 -0.26 -9.29
C THR A 23 -4.28 0.20 -8.96
N THR A 24 -3.34 -0.72 -9.07
CA THR A 24 -1.92 -0.47 -8.82
C THR A 24 -1.23 -0.27 -10.16
N GLY A 25 -0.58 0.88 -10.34
CA GLY A 25 0.25 1.15 -11.51
C GLY A 25 1.65 0.55 -11.38
N ALA A 26 2.48 0.76 -12.40
CA ALA A 26 3.86 0.27 -12.41
C ALA A 26 4.64 0.88 -11.23
N GLY A 27 5.28 0.02 -10.44
CA GLY A 27 6.12 0.45 -9.33
C GLY A 27 7.57 0.66 -9.73
N VAL A 28 8.28 1.42 -8.91
CA VAL A 28 9.72 1.68 -9.06
C VAL A 28 10.48 1.20 -7.82
N LEU A 29 11.67 0.64 -8.02
CA LEU A 29 12.60 0.36 -6.93
C LEU A 29 13.27 1.68 -6.51
N VAL A 30 13.03 2.11 -5.27
CA VAL A 30 13.61 3.35 -4.74
C VAL A 30 15.01 3.09 -4.19
N ARG A 31 15.18 1.99 -3.45
CA ARG A 31 16.47 1.59 -2.88
C ARG A 31 16.46 0.12 -2.47
N GLN A 32 17.65 -0.45 -2.30
CA GLN A 32 17.88 -1.78 -1.77
C GLN A 32 19.21 -1.84 -1.02
N GLY A 33 19.40 -2.87 -0.19
CA GLY A 33 20.66 -3.11 0.50
C GLY A 33 20.51 -4.08 1.66
N GLN A 34 21.49 -4.09 2.56
CA GLN A 34 21.41 -4.82 3.83
C GLN A 34 21.11 -3.85 4.97
N MET A 35 20.24 -4.27 5.88
CA MET A 35 20.05 -3.59 7.16
C MET A 35 21.23 -3.89 8.08
N SER A 36 21.28 -3.20 9.23
CA SER A 36 22.34 -3.40 10.24
C SER A 36 22.40 -4.82 10.81
N ASP A 37 21.30 -5.58 10.72
CA ASP A 37 21.20 -6.98 11.13
C ASP A 37 21.61 -7.98 10.02
N GLY A 38 22.09 -7.48 8.87
CA GLY A 38 22.52 -8.28 7.73
C GLY A 38 21.39 -8.74 6.80
N VAL A 39 20.13 -8.46 7.14
CA VAL A 39 18.97 -8.85 6.34
C VAL A 39 18.86 -7.96 5.11
N TRP A 40 18.74 -8.58 3.93
CA TRP A 40 18.56 -7.86 2.68
C TRP A 40 17.14 -7.28 2.57
N PHE A 41 17.02 -6.06 2.06
CA PHE A 41 15.75 -5.37 1.86
C PHE A 41 15.66 -4.62 0.53
N TRP A 42 14.42 -4.34 0.14
CA TRP A 42 14.05 -3.49 -0.99
C TRP A 42 12.96 -2.53 -0.57
N THR A 43 13.03 -1.28 -1.03
CA THR A 43 11.95 -0.30 -0.90
C THR A 43 11.43 0.03 -2.29
N PHE A 44 10.14 -0.20 -2.52
CA PHE A 44 9.44 0.13 -3.76
C PHE A 44 8.42 1.23 -3.53
N GLN A 45 8.12 2.00 -4.58
CA GLN A 45 6.98 2.91 -4.62
C GLN A 45 6.02 2.52 -5.72
N TYR A 46 4.73 2.47 -5.41
CA TYR A 46 3.65 2.15 -6.35
C TYR A 46 2.61 3.26 -6.36
N PRO A 47 2.24 3.81 -7.53
CA PRO A 47 1.05 4.62 -7.64
C PRO A 47 -0.19 3.72 -7.52
N VAL A 48 -1.12 4.08 -6.64
CA VAL A 48 -2.35 3.33 -6.37
C VAL A 48 -3.54 4.27 -6.46
N ARG A 49 -4.52 3.91 -7.29
CA ARG A 49 -5.81 4.59 -7.37
C ARG A 49 -6.86 3.76 -6.64
N MET A 50 -7.62 4.39 -5.77
CA MET A 50 -8.60 3.72 -4.91
C MET A 50 -9.96 4.39 -5.03
N ARG A 51 -11.02 3.59 -5.12
CA ARG A 51 -12.40 4.08 -5.21
C ARG A 51 -13.33 3.25 -4.34
N LEU A 52 -14.27 3.94 -3.68
CA LEU A 52 -15.38 3.30 -2.96
C LEU A 52 -16.59 3.21 -3.88
N VAL A 53 -17.06 1.99 -4.09
CA VAL A 53 -18.17 1.66 -5.01
C VAL A 53 -19.27 0.99 -4.21
N GLY A 54 -20.40 1.69 -4.04
CA GLY A 54 -21.64 1.14 -3.51
C GLY A 54 -22.54 0.60 -4.61
N GLN A 55 -23.70 0.05 -4.21
CA GLN A 55 -24.67 -0.50 -5.16
C GLN A 55 -25.38 0.59 -6.00
N THR A 56 -25.57 1.78 -5.43
CA THR A 56 -26.30 2.89 -6.08
C THR A 56 -25.43 4.11 -6.36
N THR A 57 -24.36 4.32 -5.60
CA THR A 57 -23.47 5.49 -5.73
C THR A 57 -22.02 5.10 -5.51
N SER A 58 -21.10 5.90 -6.06
CA SER A 58 -19.65 5.75 -5.86
C SER A 58 -19.06 7.05 -5.33
N LYS A 59 -18.02 6.95 -4.50
CA LYS A 59 -17.24 8.13 -4.08
C LYS A 59 -16.22 8.50 -5.18
N PRO A 60 -15.69 9.74 -5.16
CA PRO A 60 -14.56 10.13 -5.99
C PRO A 60 -13.37 9.19 -5.80
N GLU A 61 -12.63 8.96 -6.88
CA GLU A 61 -11.37 8.22 -6.83
C GLU A 61 -10.31 9.05 -6.09
N GLN A 62 -9.48 8.37 -5.29
CA GLN A 62 -8.35 8.96 -4.58
C GLN A 62 -7.06 8.31 -5.05
N SER A 63 -6.05 9.13 -5.31
CA SER A 63 -4.73 8.69 -5.77
C SER A 63 -3.71 8.75 -4.65
N PHE A 64 -2.92 7.70 -4.52
CA PHE A 64 -1.90 7.52 -3.49
C PHE A 64 -0.59 7.05 -4.11
N VAL A 65 0.51 7.29 -3.41
CA VAL A 65 1.78 6.57 -3.61
C VAL A 65 2.03 5.72 -2.38
N PHE A 66 2.10 4.41 -2.58
CA PHE A 66 2.43 3.44 -1.55
C PHE A 66 3.92 3.14 -1.59
N GLU A 67 4.63 3.46 -0.52
CA GLU A 67 6.01 3.04 -0.31
C GLU A 67 6.02 1.76 0.53
N ILE A 68 6.55 0.67 -0.04
CA ILE A 68 6.58 -0.66 0.57
C ILE A 68 8.04 -1.07 0.75
N THR A 69 8.44 -1.33 2.00
CA THR A 69 9.73 -1.95 2.30
C THR A 69 9.53 -3.43 2.56
N ILE A 70 10.16 -4.26 1.72
CA ILE A 70 10.16 -5.72 1.79
C ILE A 70 11.52 -6.16 2.31
N GLN A 71 11.54 -7.13 3.23
CA GLN A 71 12.77 -7.75 3.71
C GLN A 71 12.75 -9.26 3.52
N ARG A 72 13.94 -9.86 3.44
CA ARG A 72 14.10 -11.32 3.46
C ARG A 72 13.72 -11.89 4.83
N VAL A 73 13.13 -13.08 4.82
CA VAL A 73 12.81 -13.88 6.01
C VAL A 73 13.24 -15.33 5.75
N ASP A 74 13.56 -16.09 6.79
CA ASP A 74 13.81 -17.53 6.65
C ASP A 74 12.60 -18.22 5.99
N PRO A 75 12.79 -18.89 4.83
CA PRO A 75 11.71 -19.61 4.14
C PRO A 75 11.03 -20.69 4.99
N ARG A 76 11.71 -21.20 6.03
CA ARG A 76 11.13 -22.16 6.99
C ARG A 76 10.06 -21.53 7.87
N LEU A 77 10.18 -20.23 8.14
CA LEU A 77 9.18 -19.46 8.90
C LEU A 77 8.08 -18.92 7.99
N LYS A 78 8.44 -18.48 6.77
CA LYS A 78 7.51 -17.96 5.77
C LYS A 78 7.86 -18.49 4.39
N PRO A 79 7.00 -19.32 3.76
CA PRO A 79 7.31 -19.95 2.47
C PRO A 79 7.70 -18.98 1.34
N SER A 80 7.21 -17.73 1.37
CA SER A 80 7.58 -16.68 0.41
C SER A 80 9.02 -16.19 0.55
N GLY A 81 9.69 -16.46 1.67
CA GLY A 81 11.03 -15.96 2.00
C GLY A 81 11.12 -14.44 2.15
N MET A 82 9.99 -13.76 2.20
CA MET A 82 9.87 -12.30 2.19
C MET A 82 8.67 -11.84 3.00
N GLU A 83 8.77 -10.65 3.60
CA GLU A 83 7.65 -9.97 4.23
C GLU A 83 7.69 -8.46 4.02
N ILE A 84 6.53 -7.82 4.09
CA ILE A 84 6.43 -6.36 4.15
C ILE A 84 6.76 -5.93 5.58
N ARG A 85 7.93 -5.30 5.77
CA ARG A 85 8.36 -4.74 7.05
C ARG A 85 7.65 -3.41 7.33
N GLN A 86 7.46 -2.60 6.30
CA GLN A 86 6.86 -1.27 6.41
C GLN A 86 6.04 -0.94 5.18
N MET A 87 4.89 -0.29 5.41
CA MET A 87 4.05 0.29 4.37
C MET A 87 3.65 1.71 4.77
N ILE A 88 3.96 2.67 3.89
CA ILE A 88 3.58 4.08 4.05
C ILE A 88 2.71 4.45 2.85
N SER A 89 1.54 5.02 3.10
CA SER A 89 0.73 5.66 2.06
C SER A 89 0.92 7.16 2.13
N ARG A 90 1.05 7.80 0.97
CA ARG A 90 1.10 9.26 0.81
C ARG A 90 0.06 9.65 -0.22
N ASN A 91 -0.65 10.76 0.00
CA ASN A 91 -1.51 11.32 -1.03
C ASN A 91 -0.65 11.68 -2.24
N ALA A 92 -1.04 11.23 -3.43
CA ALA A 92 -0.46 11.76 -4.65
C ALA A 92 -1.01 13.17 -4.82
N GLY A 93 -0.16 14.20 -4.78
CA GLY A 93 -0.59 15.58 -5.03
C GLY A 93 -1.26 15.73 -6.40
N PRO A 94 -2.02 16.80 -6.65
CA PRO A 94 -2.60 17.05 -7.96
C PRO A 94 -1.47 17.30 -8.95
N ASN A 95 -1.15 16.29 -9.78
CA ASN A 95 -0.24 16.30 -10.94
C ASN A 95 1.14 16.97 -10.74
N SER A 96 2.19 16.15 -10.69
CA SER A 96 3.50 16.53 -11.26
C SER A 96 3.55 16.07 -12.71
#